data_AF-A0A653XN36-F1
#
_entry.id   AF-A0A653XN36-F1
#
_cell.length_a   1.000
_cell.length_b   1.000
_cell.length_c   1.000
_cell.angle_alpha   90.00
_cell.angle_beta   90.00
_cell.angle_gamma   90.00
#
_symmetry.space_group_name_H-M   'P 1'
#
loop_
_entity.id
_entity.type
_entity.pdbx_description
1 polymer ?
#
loop_
_entity_poly.entity_id
_entity_poly.type
_entity_poly.pdbx_seq_one_letter_code
_entity_poly.pdbx_strand_id
1 'polypeptide(L)' 'MDSKYIYCSPRISAELHKKGEKVSRSYVEGLMKKHGIRSKVKKKFRVATDSSHSYRIAENLLKRDLSADSLS' A
#
# COMPACT_ATOMS: atom_id res chain seq x y z
N MET A 1 10.57 2.36 -18.60
CA MET A 1 11.23 2.06 -17.31
C MET A 1 10.28 2.46 -16.16
N ASP A 2 9.07 1.86 -16.10
CA ASP A 2 7.88 2.56 -15.55
C ASP A 2 7.14 1.84 -14.40
N SER A 3 7.75 0.89 -13.69
CA SER A 3 7.04 0.15 -12.63
C SER A 3 6.92 0.93 -11.30
N LYS A 4 7.45 2.16 -11.22
CA LYS A 4 7.50 3.01 -10.01
C LYS A 4 8.05 2.29 -8.76
N TYR A 5 8.90 1.27 -8.95
CA TYR A 5 9.42 0.39 -7.90
C TYR A 5 8.33 -0.36 -7.12
N ILE A 6 7.15 -0.59 -7.70
CA ILE A 6 6.02 -1.26 -7.01
C ILE A 6 6.18 -2.79 -7.03
N TYR A 7 6.94 -3.33 -7.99
CA TYR A 7 6.97 -4.77 -8.23
C TYR A 7 7.86 -5.51 -7.23
N CYS A 8 7.33 -6.62 -6.71
CA CYS A 8 8.04 -7.59 -5.87
C CYS A 8 8.52 -8.79 -6.69
N SER A 9 9.31 -9.68 -6.06
CA SER A 9 9.75 -10.94 -6.65
C SER A 9 8.63 -11.76 -7.32
N PRO A 10 7.39 -11.87 -6.80
CA PRO A 10 6.31 -12.58 -7.49
C PRO A 10 5.85 -11.92 -8.79
N ARG A 11 5.80 -10.59 -8.83
CA ARG A 11 5.36 -9.84 -10.03
C ARG A 11 6.44 -9.86 -11.11
N ILE A 12 7.70 -9.70 -10.70
CA ILE A 12 8.84 -9.78 -11.60
C ILE A 12 8.95 -11.19 -12.19
N SER A 13 8.83 -12.25 -11.36
CA SER A 13 8.86 -13.62 -11.88
C SER A 13 7.70 -13.91 -12.84
N ALA A 14 6.49 -13.42 -12.54
CA ALA A 14 5.34 -13.59 -13.43
C ALA A 14 5.53 -12.88 -14.77
N GLU A 15 6.10 -11.68 -14.81
CA GLU A 15 6.41 -10.99 -16.06
C GLU A 15 7.53 -11.67 -16.84
N LEU A 16 8.55 -12.20 -16.17
CA LEU A 16 9.61 -12.98 -16.81
C LEU A 16 9.04 -14.26 -17.43
N HIS A 17 8.15 -14.95 -16.74
CA HIS A 17 7.45 -16.13 -17.28
C HIS A 17 6.61 -15.79 -18.51
N LYS A 18 5.91 -14.64 -18.51
CA LYS A 18 5.17 -14.16 -19.69
C LYS A 18 6.07 -13.87 -20.89
N LYS A 19 7.33 -13.50 -20.65
CA LYS A 19 8.33 -13.28 -21.70
C LYS A 19 9.02 -14.58 -22.15
N GLY A 20 8.66 -15.73 -21.59
CA GLY A 20 9.24 -17.04 -21.91
C GLY A 20 10.42 -17.44 -21.02
N GLU A 21 10.82 -16.60 -20.08
CA GLU A 21 11.94 -16.87 -19.19
C GLU A 21 11.51 -17.74 -18.00
N LYS A 22 12.07 -18.94 -17.87
CA LYS A 22 11.80 -19.83 -16.73
C LYS A 22 12.74 -19.52 -15.57
N VAL A 23 12.35 -18.53 -14.75
CA VAL A 23 13.09 -18.16 -13.54
C VAL A 23 12.36 -18.57 -12.27
N SER A 24 13.10 -19.05 -11.26
CA SER A 24 12.51 -19.30 -9.94
C SER A 24 12.30 -17.98 -9.19
N ARG A 25 11.27 -17.93 -8.33
CA ARG A 25 11.03 -16.76 -7.47
C ARG A 25 12.22 -16.48 -6.55
N SER A 26 12.84 -17.53 -6.01
CA SER A 26 14.01 -17.42 -5.12
C SER A 26 15.22 -16.79 -5.83
N TYR A 27 15.41 -17.11 -7.11
CA TYR A 27 16.47 -16.50 -7.93
C TYR A 27 16.25 -15.00 -8.11
N VAL A 28 15.02 -14.60 -8.49
CA VAL A 28 14.63 -13.20 -8.62
C VAL A 28 14.81 -12.45 -7.29
N GLU A 29 14.42 -13.06 -6.17
CA GLU A 29 14.61 -12.47 -4.84
C GLU A 29 16.09 -12.29 -4.48
N GLY A 30 16.95 -13.26 -4.80
CA GLY A 30 18.40 -13.14 -4.61
C GLY A 30 18.99 -11.99 -5.42
N LEU A 31 18.59 -11.85 -6.69
CA LEU A 31 18.95 -10.72 -7.55
C LEU A 31 18.46 -9.38 -6.98
N MET A 32 17.20 -9.32 -6.56
CA MET A 32 16.64 -8.11 -5.94
C MET A 32 17.45 -7.70 -4.70
N LYS A 33 17.81 -8.65 -3.83
CA LYS A 33 18.65 -8.39 -2.65
C LYS A 33 20.05 -7.91 -3.02
N LYS A 34 20.71 -8.59 -3.98
CA LYS A 34 22.06 -8.23 -4.46
C LYS A 34 22.12 -6.80 -5.02
N HIS A 35 21.04 -6.35 -5.67
CA HIS A 35 20.94 -5.02 -6.25
C HIS A 35 20.21 -4.00 -5.34
N GLY A 36 19.86 -4.36 -4.09
CA GLY A 36 19.16 -3.47 -3.17
C GLY A 36 17.74 -3.07 -3.60
N ILE A 37 17.16 -3.79 -4.56
CA ILE A 37 15.82 -3.53 -5.12
C ILE A 37 14.78 -3.99 -4.10
N ARG A 38 13.91 -3.07 -3.67
CA ARG A 38 12.77 -3.35 -2.80
C ARG A 38 11.51 -2.71 -3.35
N SER A 39 10.37 -3.36 -3.13
CA SER A 39 9.09 -2.79 -3.52
C SER A 39 8.70 -1.62 -2.61
N LYS A 40 8.23 -0.55 -3.22
CA LYS A 40 7.58 0.57 -2.53
C LYS A 40 6.11 0.23 -2.37
N VAL A 41 5.71 -0.21 -1.18
CA VAL A 41 4.31 -0.47 -0.82
C VAL A 41 3.84 0.63 0.13
N LYS A 42 2.74 1.32 -0.21
CA LYS A 42 2.10 2.29 0.69
C LYS A 42 1.44 1.54 1.85
N LYS A 43 1.58 2.05 3.07
CA LYS A 43 0.85 1.53 4.23
C LYS A 43 -0.65 1.75 4.00
N LYS A 44 -1.49 0.75 4.33
CA LYS A 44 -2.95 0.92 4.29
C LYS A 44 -3.35 1.96 5.34
N PHE A 45 -4.25 2.88 4.97
CA PHE A 45 -4.84 3.81 5.93
C PHE A 45 -5.59 3.02 7.02
N ARG A 46 -5.33 3.34 8.29
CA ARG A 46 -5.99 2.73 9.45
C ARG A 46 -6.63 3.86 10.24
N VAL A 47 -7.96 3.81 10.38
CA VAL A 47 -8.71 4.75 11.22
C VAL A 47 -8.24 4.54 12.67
N ALA A 48 -7.73 5.60 13.30
CA ALA A 48 -7.24 5.55 14.67
C ALA A 48 -8.38 5.75 15.70
N THR A 49 -9.50 6.32 15.24
CA THR A 49 -10.70 6.54 16.05
C THR A 49 -11.66 5.38 15.85
N ASP A 50 -12.11 4.76 16.94
CA ASP A 50 -13.23 3.84 16.89
C ASP A 50 -14.52 4.63 16.72
N SER A 51 -14.84 5.03 15.48
CA SER A 51 -16.04 5.81 15.18
C SER A 51 -17.34 5.01 15.41
N SER A 52 -17.24 3.69 15.56
CA SER A 52 -18.36 2.76 15.71
C SER A 52 -18.49 2.28 17.16
N HIS A 53 -18.57 3.23 18.09
CA HIS A 53 -18.71 2.91 19.50
C HIS A 53 -20.08 3.31 20.06
N SER A 54 -20.58 2.55 21.03
CA SER A 54 -21.80 2.89 21.78
C SER A 54 -21.55 3.85 22.94
N TYR A 55 -20.33 4.35 23.12
CA TYR A 55 -20.02 5.35 24.14
C TYR A 55 -20.78 6.66 23.87
N ARG A 56 -21.16 7.34 24.95
CA ARG A 56 -21.80 8.66 24.87
C ARG A 56 -20.86 9.62 24.15
N ILE A 57 -21.32 10.14 23.01
CA ILE A 57 -20.66 11.23 22.30
C ILE A 57 -20.79 12.47 23.19
N ALA A 58 -19.66 13.04 23.58
CA ALA A 58 -19.66 14.29 24.33
C ALA A 58 -20.27 15.41 23.48
N GLU A 59 -21.05 16.29 24.10
CA GLU A 59 -21.68 17.41 23.41
C GLU A 59 -20.62 18.35 22.83
N ASN A 60 -20.85 18.84 21.60
CA ASN A 60 -19.98 19.82 20.96
C ASN A 60 -20.21 21.22 21.58
N LEU A 61 -19.60 21.45 22.74
CA LEU A 61 -19.72 22.70 23.53
C LEU A 61 -19.24 23.94 22.77
N LEU A 62 -18.33 23.76 21.80
CA LEU A 62 -17.72 24.83 21.04
C LEU A 62 -18.51 25.19 19.77
N LYS A 63 -19.58 24.42 19.45
CA LYS A 63 -20.40 24.54 18.24
C LYS A 63 -19.56 24.74 16.97
N ARG A 64 -18.43 24.05 16.88
CA ARG A 64 -17.57 24.13 15.69
C ARG A 64 -18.19 23.31 14.57
N ASP A 65 -18.33 23.93 13.41
CA ASP A 65 -18.72 23.25 12.20
C ASP A 65 -17.55 22.37 11.72
N LEU A 66 -17.79 21.07 11.62
CA LEU A 66 -16.81 20.07 11.15
C LEU A 66 -17.23 19.51 9.78
N SER A 67 -18.10 20.22 9.07
CA SER A 67 -18.55 19.80 7.75
C SER A 67 -17.37 19.93 6.79
N ALA A 68 -16.93 18.81 6.23
CA ALA A 68 -15.92 18.83 5.18
C ALA A 68 -16.58 19.33 3.89
N ASP A 69 -16.05 20.40 3.30
CA ASP A 69 -16.42 20.81 1.94
C ASP A 69 -16.08 19.66 0.99
N SER A 70 -17.11 19.10 0.36
CA SER A 70 -16.94 18.02 -0.60
C SER A 70 -16.44 18.65 -1.90
N LEU A 71 -15.12 18.65 -2.08
CA LEU A 71 -14.47 18.99 -3.35
C LEU A 71 -15.14 18.21 -4.49
N SER A 72 -15.94 18.93 -5.28
CA SER A 72 -16.58 18.48 -6.50
C SER A 72 -15.62 18.51 -7.68
#